data_AF-A0A4R2LPG6-F1
#
_entry.id   AF-A0A4R2LPG6-F1
#
_cell.length_a   1.000
_cell.length_b   1.000
_cell.length_c   1.000
_cell.angle_alpha   90.00
_cell.angle_beta   90.00
_cell.angle_gamma   90.00
#
_symmetry.space_group_name_H-M   'P 1'
#
loop_
_entity.id
_entity.type
_entity.pdbx_description
1 polymer ?
#
loop_
_entity_poly.entity_id
_entity_poly.type
_entity_poly.pdbx_seq_one_letter_code
_entity_poly.pdbx_strand_id
1 'polypeptide(L)'
;MYQDLSFMRIPLPEDVLKLKSFGDFEGAQKMIQHFLSKDIPQSLRKRLEIEEDILQMMGNDEYPYTYEEALEIMSSHLKDFKEEELRDLKEISAADWIYIDGTVHFQRRFYENLIKTRPDLAARVMVQDVDDAQANEQKQKLLNDNVKYMKEHGGRSVRTQIRSTIKAKKEFEEVGRKVRVHLPVPKICQQVSNIKILASSPEIAYIAPENAPQRTVYFETELQPDQEFMVEYVYDYHVDYVELDPAKAAADQPDFCLEEQAPHIVFTPYLRELRDELAGDETNPVILARRFYDFVTTKVMYSYMREYFTIDCIPEYCAVNQKGDCGVQALLFITLCRMSGIPARWQSGLYATEFYTGCHDWAQFYVEPYGWVFADPSFGGSAWRSGNTERWNYYFGNLDIFRMPANSEIQMEFMPEKKWLRGDPIDNQRGEFEYEDHGLRYSQLEVNQELISMEEI
;
A
#
# COMPACT_ATOMS: atom_id res chain seq x y z
N MET A 1 -4.17 -15.20 -16.12
CA MET A 1 -5.61 -14.97 -16.30
C MET A 1 -6.00 -13.97 -15.23
N TYR A 2 -6.71 -12.89 -15.55
CA TYR A 2 -7.24 -12.01 -14.50
C TYR A 2 -8.08 -12.85 -13.54
N GLN A 3 -7.76 -12.79 -12.26
CA GLN A 3 -8.57 -13.40 -11.22
C GLN A 3 -9.50 -12.35 -10.65
N ASP A 4 -10.80 -12.60 -10.77
CA ASP A 4 -11.82 -11.81 -10.09
C ASP A 4 -11.67 -12.03 -8.58
N LEU A 5 -10.95 -11.12 -7.91
CA LEU A 5 -10.64 -11.23 -6.49
C LEU A 5 -11.86 -11.03 -5.59
N SER A 6 -13.02 -10.64 -6.14
CA SER A 6 -14.25 -10.47 -5.36
C SER A 6 -14.69 -11.77 -4.67
N PHE A 7 -14.22 -12.93 -5.13
CA PHE A 7 -14.49 -14.23 -4.50
C PHE A 7 -13.70 -14.47 -3.21
N MET A 8 -12.69 -13.67 -2.86
CA MET A 8 -11.97 -13.78 -1.58
C MET A 8 -12.89 -13.59 -0.36
N ARG A 9 -14.02 -12.89 -0.53
CA ARG A 9 -15.06 -12.74 0.52
C ARG A 9 -15.77 -14.04 0.91
N ILE A 10 -15.63 -15.10 0.10
CA ILE A 10 -16.24 -16.39 0.39
C ILE A 10 -15.36 -17.10 1.43
N PRO A 11 -15.94 -17.65 2.52
CA PRO A 11 -15.16 -18.32 3.54
C PRO A 11 -14.50 -19.60 3.00
N LEU A 12 -13.33 -19.92 3.56
CA LEU A 12 -12.65 -21.19 3.29
C LEU A 12 -13.32 -22.36 4.01
N PRO A 13 -13.23 -23.59 3.47
CA PRO A 13 -13.53 -24.79 4.23
C PRO A 13 -12.64 -24.89 5.48
N GLU A 14 -13.21 -25.38 6.58
CA GLU A 14 -12.55 -25.43 7.89
C GLU A 14 -11.21 -26.17 7.86
N ASP A 15 -11.13 -27.31 7.15
CA ASP A 15 -9.90 -28.09 7.06
C ASP A 15 -8.80 -27.37 6.28
N VAL A 16 -9.15 -26.62 5.23
CA VAL A 16 -8.19 -25.78 4.49
C VAL A 16 -7.65 -24.69 5.40
N LEU A 17 -8.54 -24.04 6.17
CA LEU A 17 -8.15 -22.99 7.11
C LEU A 17 -7.21 -23.52 8.21
N LYS A 18 -7.51 -24.67 8.81
CA LYS A 18 -6.66 -25.30 9.82
C LYS A 18 -5.25 -25.59 9.31
N LEU A 19 -5.15 -26.18 8.11
CA LEU A 19 -3.86 -26.50 7.48
C LEU A 19 -3.06 -25.23 7.18
N LYS A 20 -3.72 -24.21 6.60
CA LYS A 20 -3.14 -22.88 6.37
C LYS A 20 -2.63 -22.25 7.67
N SER A 21 -3.42 -22.28 8.75
CA SER A 21 -3.03 -21.69 10.03
C SER A 21 -1.88 -22.44 10.71
N PHE A 22 -1.74 -23.75 10.49
CA PHE A 22 -0.60 -24.54 10.94
C PHE A 22 0.65 -24.35 10.06
N GLY A 23 0.49 -23.77 8.88
CA GLY A 23 1.56 -23.62 7.90
C GLY A 23 1.84 -24.85 7.06
N ASP A 24 0.96 -25.87 7.08
CA ASP A 24 1.03 -27.03 6.19
C ASP A 24 0.45 -26.65 4.83
N PHE A 25 1.21 -25.86 4.06
CA PHE A 25 0.78 -25.35 2.77
C PHE A 25 0.62 -26.46 1.73
N GLU A 26 1.47 -27.50 1.76
CA GLU A 26 1.34 -28.65 0.88
C GLU A 26 0.06 -29.46 1.17
N GLY A 27 -0.25 -29.68 2.45
CA GLY A 27 -1.49 -30.29 2.90
C GLY A 27 -2.71 -29.45 2.55
N ALA A 28 -2.64 -28.13 2.74
CA ALA A 28 -3.70 -27.20 2.35
C ALA A 28 -3.97 -27.26 0.84
N GLN A 29 -2.93 -27.29 0.00
CA GLN A 29 -3.05 -27.48 -1.45
C GLN A 29 -3.71 -28.82 -1.80
N LYS A 30 -3.29 -29.92 -1.19
CA LYS A 30 -3.92 -31.25 -1.40
C LYS A 30 -5.41 -31.22 -1.00
N MET A 31 -5.75 -30.54 0.09
CA MET A 31 -7.13 -30.38 0.53
C MET A 31 -7.95 -29.54 -0.45
N ILE A 32 -7.39 -28.44 -0.95
CA ILE A 32 -8.01 -27.62 -2.00
C ILE A 32 -8.30 -28.47 -3.25
N GLN A 33 -7.31 -29.22 -3.74
CA GLN A 33 -7.47 -30.11 -4.89
C GLN A 33 -8.54 -31.18 -4.66
N HIS A 34 -8.64 -31.71 -3.43
CA HIS A 34 -9.72 -32.61 -3.06
C HIS A 34 -11.10 -31.94 -3.16
N PHE A 35 -11.27 -30.69 -2.70
CA PHE A 35 -12.51 -29.95 -2.89
C PHE A 35 -12.80 -29.66 -4.37
N LEU A 36 -11.79 -29.24 -5.14
CA LEU A 36 -11.93 -28.92 -6.57
C LEU A 36 -12.32 -30.15 -7.41
N SER A 37 -11.96 -31.35 -6.98
CA SER A 37 -12.36 -32.61 -7.62
C SER A 37 -13.84 -32.98 -7.43
N LYS A 38 -14.53 -32.35 -6.47
CA LYS A 38 -15.95 -32.58 -6.18
C LYS A 38 -16.85 -31.63 -6.97
N ASP A 39 -18.13 -31.98 -7.01
CA ASP A 39 -19.18 -31.04 -7.42
C ASP A 39 -19.46 -30.06 -6.27
N ILE A 40 -18.91 -28.85 -6.38
CA ILE A 40 -19.02 -27.78 -5.38
C ILE A 40 -19.57 -26.51 -6.02
N PRO A 41 -20.20 -25.60 -5.25
CA PRO A 41 -20.68 -24.33 -5.76
C PRO A 41 -19.58 -23.53 -6.46
N GLN A 42 -19.92 -22.87 -7.57
CA GLN A 42 -18.95 -22.14 -8.40
C GLN A 42 -18.21 -21.03 -7.64
N SER A 43 -18.88 -20.36 -6.70
CA SER A 43 -18.25 -19.32 -5.87
C SER A 43 -17.16 -19.88 -4.96
N LEU A 44 -17.39 -21.06 -4.38
CA LEU A 44 -16.39 -21.77 -3.57
C LEU A 44 -15.24 -22.26 -4.43
N ARG A 45 -15.51 -22.78 -5.64
CA ARG A 45 -14.47 -23.17 -6.60
C ARG A 45 -13.50 -22.01 -6.88
N LYS A 46 -14.03 -20.83 -7.23
CA LYS A 46 -13.21 -19.64 -7.48
C LYS A 46 -12.42 -19.17 -6.26
N ARG A 47 -13.03 -19.21 -5.07
CA ARG A 47 -12.32 -18.90 -3.81
C ARG A 47 -11.14 -19.82 -3.57
N LEU A 48 -11.31 -21.12 -3.85
CA LEU A 48 -10.28 -22.13 -3.68
C LEU A 48 -9.15 -21.98 -4.71
N GLU A 49 -9.47 -21.68 -5.97
CA GLU A 49 -8.48 -21.36 -7.02
C GLU A 49 -7.60 -20.16 -6.62
N ILE A 50 -8.21 -19.09 -6.09
CA ILE A 50 -7.46 -17.93 -5.54
C ILE A 50 -6.61 -18.33 -4.32
N GLU A 51 -7.12 -19.23 -3.48
CA GLU A 51 -6.37 -19.68 -2.29
C GLU A 51 -5.09 -20.41 -2.66
N GLU A 52 -5.06 -21.15 -3.77
CA GLU A 52 -3.83 -21.83 -4.22
C GLU A 52 -2.70 -20.83 -4.47
N ASP A 53 -3.02 -19.70 -5.09
CA ASP A 53 -2.06 -18.63 -5.33
C ASP A 53 -1.66 -17.89 -4.04
N ILE A 54 -2.60 -17.70 -3.10
CA ILE A 54 -2.29 -17.12 -1.78
C ILE A 54 -1.33 -18.03 -1.02
N LEU A 55 -1.55 -19.35 -1.01
CA LEU A 55 -0.67 -20.31 -0.34
C LEU A 55 0.73 -20.30 -0.97
N GLN A 56 0.82 -20.22 -2.29
CA GLN A 56 2.11 -20.05 -2.97
C GLN A 56 2.76 -18.71 -2.64
N MET A 57 1.99 -17.63 -2.46
CA MET A 57 2.52 -16.33 -2.03
C MET A 57 3.13 -16.42 -0.63
N MET A 58 2.37 -16.98 0.31
CA MET A 58 2.81 -17.12 1.70
C MET A 58 4.01 -18.07 1.85
N GLY A 59 4.08 -19.14 1.05
CA GLY A 59 5.15 -20.14 1.11
C GLY A 59 6.47 -19.73 0.44
N ASN A 60 6.50 -18.66 -0.36
CA ASN A 60 7.68 -18.25 -1.13
C ASN A 60 8.31 -16.97 -0.55
N ASP A 61 9.05 -17.11 0.54
CA ASP A 61 9.90 -16.07 1.16
C ASP A 61 9.17 -14.83 1.71
N GLU A 62 7.84 -14.87 1.87
CA GLU A 62 7.14 -13.79 2.60
C GLU A 62 7.47 -13.83 4.10
N TYR A 63 7.67 -15.04 4.64
CA TYR A 63 8.07 -15.31 6.02
C TYR A 63 9.34 -16.20 6.07
N PRO A 64 10.50 -15.69 5.65
CA PRO A 64 11.68 -16.51 5.42
C PRO A 64 12.45 -16.84 6.70
N TYR A 65 12.24 -16.09 7.79
CA TYR A 65 13.07 -16.18 8.99
C TYR A 65 12.43 -17.06 10.04
N THR A 66 13.10 -18.14 10.41
CA THR A 66 12.81 -18.94 11.61
C THR A 66 12.96 -18.09 12.88
N TYR A 67 12.52 -18.64 14.01
CA TYR A 67 12.68 -17.95 15.29
C TYR A 67 14.16 -17.70 15.63
N GLU A 68 15.02 -18.68 15.38
CA GLU A 68 16.46 -18.60 15.63
C GLU A 68 17.13 -17.56 14.74
N GLU A 69 16.80 -17.52 13.45
CA GLU A 69 17.34 -16.52 12.51
C GLU A 69 16.85 -15.11 12.85
N ALA A 70 15.58 -14.95 13.22
CA ALA A 70 15.05 -13.66 13.66
C ALA A 70 15.75 -13.18 14.94
N LEU A 71 16.05 -14.08 15.88
CA LEU A 71 16.82 -13.76 17.08
C LEU A 71 18.25 -13.34 16.74
N GLU A 72 18.89 -14.02 15.79
CA GLU A 72 20.23 -13.67 15.31
C GLU A 72 20.25 -12.29 14.64
N ILE A 73 19.27 -11.99 13.78
CA ILE A 73 19.11 -10.67 13.15
C ILE A 73 18.98 -9.59 14.23
N MET A 74 18.09 -9.77 15.20
CA MET A 74 17.88 -8.77 16.25
C MET A 74 19.14 -8.60 17.13
N SER A 75 19.76 -9.70 17.55
CA SER A 75 20.93 -9.70 18.45
C SER A 75 22.19 -9.14 17.80
N SER A 76 22.35 -9.34 16.48
CA SER A 76 23.48 -8.81 15.72
C SER A 76 23.37 -7.30 15.45
N HIS A 77 22.15 -6.75 15.41
CA HIS A 77 21.92 -5.35 15.07
C HIS A 77 21.59 -4.46 16.28
N LEU A 78 21.13 -5.01 17.40
CA LEU A 78 20.68 -4.26 18.57
C LEU A 78 21.55 -4.51 19.82
N LYS A 79 21.96 -3.43 20.48
CA LYS A 79 22.69 -3.47 21.75
C LYS A 79 21.83 -4.14 22.83
N ASP A 80 22.45 -5.10 23.54
CA ASP A 80 21.88 -5.80 24.71
C ASP A 80 20.53 -6.49 24.45
N PHE A 81 20.21 -6.86 23.20
CA PHE A 81 18.94 -7.51 22.85
C PHE A 81 18.86 -8.93 23.43
N LYS A 82 17.70 -9.27 24.01
CA LYS A 82 17.47 -10.57 24.64
C LYS A 82 16.37 -11.35 23.95
N GLU A 83 16.44 -12.67 24.07
CA GLU A 83 15.44 -13.56 23.48
C GLU A 83 14.02 -13.31 24.01
N GLU A 84 13.87 -12.94 25.28
CA GLU A 84 12.58 -12.58 25.86
C GLU A 84 11.94 -11.39 25.15
N GLU A 85 12.73 -10.43 24.65
CA GLU A 85 12.20 -9.30 23.89
C GLU A 85 11.59 -9.75 22.56
N LEU A 86 12.20 -10.73 21.86
CA LEU A 86 11.62 -11.29 20.65
C LEU A 86 10.32 -12.05 20.93
N ARG A 87 10.25 -12.79 22.05
CA ARG A 87 9.00 -13.44 22.50
C ARG A 87 7.91 -12.40 22.72
N ASP A 88 8.23 -11.35 23.48
CA ASP A 88 7.28 -10.27 23.78
C ASP A 88 6.80 -9.58 22.50
N LEU A 89 7.72 -9.24 21.58
CA LEU A 89 7.39 -8.60 20.29
C LEU A 89 6.45 -9.45 19.43
N LYS A 90 6.61 -10.78 19.47
CA LYS A 90 5.71 -11.73 18.83
C LYS A 90 4.35 -11.78 19.52
N GLU A 91 4.32 -11.84 20.86
CA GLU A 91 3.10 -11.94 21.67
C GLU A 91 2.22 -10.69 21.55
N ILE A 92 2.82 -9.50 21.52
CA ILE A 92 2.10 -8.24 21.29
C ILE A 92 1.84 -7.95 19.80
N SER A 93 2.15 -8.90 18.91
CA SER A 93 1.96 -8.80 17.46
C SER A 93 2.70 -7.64 16.77
N ALA A 94 3.77 -7.14 17.39
CA ALA A 94 4.65 -6.10 16.82
C ALA A 94 5.59 -6.68 15.75
N ALA A 95 6.04 -7.92 15.93
CA ALA A 95 6.71 -8.69 14.89
C ALA A 95 5.67 -9.61 14.22
N ASP A 96 5.40 -9.40 12.93
CA ASP A 96 4.42 -10.20 12.20
C ASP A 96 4.96 -11.62 11.94
N TRP A 97 4.15 -12.63 12.22
CA TRP A 97 4.58 -14.02 12.22
C TRP A 97 3.46 -14.97 11.79
N ILE A 98 3.87 -16.14 11.28
CA ILE A 98 2.99 -17.28 11.00
C ILE A 98 3.66 -18.58 11.44
N TYR A 99 2.93 -19.70 11.35
CA TYR A 99 3.55 -21.02 11.33
C TYR A 99 3.87 -21.43 9.88
N ILE A 100 4.99 -22.12 9.71
CA ILE A 100 5.33 -22.96 8.54
C ILE A 100 5.71 -24.32 9.12
N ASP A 101 4.94 -25.35 8.79
CA ASP A 101 5.04 -26.70 9.35
C ASP A 101 5.16 -26.73 10.90
N GLY A 102 4.32 -25.94 11.58
CA GLY A 102 4.30 -25.85 13.05
C GLY A 102 5.47 -25.06 13.67
N THR A 103 6.37 -24.49 12.86
CA THR A 103 7.50 -23.68 13.31
C THR A 103 7.22 -22.20 13.05
N VAL A 104 7.53 -21.34 14.03
CA VAL A 104 7.30 -19.89 13.92
C VAL A 104 8.24 -19.28 12.90
N HIS A 105 7.68 -18.51 11.97
CA HIS A 105 8.44 -17.72 11.00
C HIS A 105 7.99 -16.26 11.02
N PHE A 106 8.94 -15.35 10.81
CA PHE A 106 8.74 -13.90 10.82
C PHE A 106 8.77 -13.32 9.41
N GLN A 107 7.94 -12.28 9.20
CA GLN A 107 7.80 -11.62 7.91
C GLN A 107 9.13 -10.99 7.48
N ARG A 108 9.45 -11.04 6.18
CA ARG A 108 10.78 -10.67 5.65
C ARG A 108 11.26 -9.25 5.96
N ARG A 109 10.36 -8.32 6.34
CA ARG A 109 10.66 -6.92 6.71
C ARG A 109 10.42 -6.64 8.20
N PHE A 110 10.34 -7.67 9.04
CA PHE A 110 10.01 -7.50 10.46
C PHE A 110 11.01 -6.60 11.18
N TYR A 111 12.31 -6.72 10.87
CA TYR A 111 13.35 -5.91 11.47
C TYR A 111 13.18 -4.42 11.12
N GLU A 112 13.09 -4.08 9.83
CA GLU A 112 12.92 -2.69 9.38
C GLU A 112 11.61 -2.10 9.90
N ASN A 113 10.56 -2.91 9.99
CA ASN A 113 9.30 -2.50 10.58
C ASN A 113 9.47 -2.09 12.05
N LEU A 114 10.14 -2.94 12.84
CA LEU A 114 10.38 -2.71 14.26
C LEU A 114 11.25 -1.45 14.48
N ILE A 115 12.34 -1.30 13.73
CA ILE A 115 13.20 -0.10 13.85
C ILE A 115 12.43 1.17 13.48
N LYS A 116 11.57 1.11 12.45
CA LYS A 116 10.78 2.28 12.04
C LYS A 116 9.71 2.68 13.05
N THR A 117 9.12 1.71 13.74
CA THR A 117 7.88 1.92 14.52
C THR A 117 8.12 1.95 16.02
N ARG A 118 9.29 1.50 16.49
CA ARG A 118 9.62 1.38 17.92
C ARG A 118 10.86 2.20 18.29
N PRO A 119 10.68 3.42 18.82
CA PRO A 119 11.79 4.29 19.19
C PRO A 119 12.76 3.67 20.22
N ASP A 120 12.26 2.82 21.10
CA ASP A 120 13.02 2.05 22.08
C ASP A 120 14.03 1.08 21.43
N LEU A 121 13.65 0.43 20.32
CA LEU A 121 14.53 -0.44 19.55
C LEU A 121 15.46 0.37 18.65
N ALA A 122 14.94 1.40 17.98
CA ALA A 122 15.73 2.28 17.12
C ALA A 122 16.92 2.92 17.86
N ALA A 123 16.73 3.31 19.13
CA ALA A 123 17.78 3.87 19.97
C ALA A 123 18.92 2.88 20.30
N ARG A 124 18.70 1.57 20.12
CA ARG A 124 19.65 0.50 20.45
C ARG A 124 20.39 -0.05 19.23
N VAL A 125 20.11 0.43 18.02
CA VAL A 125 20.83 -0.01 16.82
C VAL A 125 22.35 0.22 16.98
N MET A 126 23.14 -0.82 16.75
CA MET A 126 24.60 -0.83 17.01
C MET A 126 25.35 0.12 16.08
N VAL A 127 25.01 0.08 14.79
CA VAL A 127 25.54 0.95 13.75
C VAL A 127 24.42 1.90 13.37
N GLN A 128 24.38 3.06 14.01
CA GLN A 128 23.52 4.15 13.56
C GLN A 128 24.21 4.82 12.38
N ASP A 129 23.53 4.86 11.24
CA ASP A 129 23.94 5.75 10.17
C ASP A 129 23.63 7.19 10.62
N VAL A 130 24.68 7.99 10.83
CA VAL A 130 24.53 9.39 11.23
C VAL A 130 23.79 10.16 10.14
N ASP A 131 23.94 9.74 8.89
CA ASP A 131 23.29 10.34 7.73
C ASP A 131 21.76 10.08 7.77
N ASP A 132 21.31 8.94 8.31
CA ASP A 132 19.88 8.61 8.45
C ASP A 132 19.15 9.49 9.47
N ALA A 133 19.78 9.79 10.61
CA ALA A 133 19.17 10.62 11.64
C ALA A 133 19.02 12.07 11.17
N GLN A 134 20.06 12.62 10.54
CA GLN A 134 20.04 13.95 9.95
C GLN A 134 19.01 14.02 8.80
N ALA A 135 18.98 13.01 7.92
CA ALA A 135 17.99 12.90 6.86
C ALA A 135 16.56 12.85 7.42
N ASN A 136 16.33 12.16 8.54
CA ASN A 136 15.00 12.13 9.16
C ASN A 136 14.57 13.50 9.70
N GLU A 137 15.45 14.24 10.38
CA GLU A 137 15.15 15.60 10.83
C GLU A 137 14.83 16.52 9.65
N GLN A 138 15.61 16.43 8.57
CA GLN A 138 15.37 17.18 7.33
C GLN A 138 14.04 16.80 6.67
N LYS A 139 13.67 15.51 6.62
CA LYS A 139 12.35 15.05 6.17
C LYS A 139 11.22 15.67 7.00
N GLN A 140 11.36 15.70 8.33
CA GLN A 140 10.34 16.31 9.19
C GLN A 140 10.22 17.81 8.95
N LYS A 141 11.36 18.51 8.81
CA LYS A 141 11.41 19.93 8.49
C LYS A 141 10.76 20.24 7.14
N LEU A 142 11.07 19.46 6.09
CA LEU A 142 10.49 19.61 4.75
C LEU A 142 8.95 19.56 4.80
N LEU A 143 8.40 18.57 5.50
CA LEU A 143 6.95 18.44 5.67
C LEU A 143 6.34 19.62 6.44
N ASN A 144 6.98 20.06 7.53
CA ASN A 144 6.49 21.18 8.33
C ASN A 144 6.54 22.51 7.55
N ASP A 145 7.61 22.74 6.80
CA ASP A 145 7.77 23.92 5.94
C ASP A 145 6.72 23.91 4.82
N ASN A 146 6.42 22.74 4.23
CA ASN A 146 5.33 22.61 3.26
C ASN A 146 3.97 22.98 3.87
N VAL A 147 3.64 22.47 5.06
CA VAL A 147 2.39 22.80 5.76
C VAL A 147 2.28 24.31 5.99
N LYS A 148 3.35 24.94 6.47
CA LYS A 148 3.39 26.38 6.69
C LYS A 148 3.18 27.16 5.38
N TYR A 149 3.92 26.81 4.33
CA TYR A 149 3.80 27.47 3.02
C TYR A 149 2.37 27.38 2.48
N MET A 150 1.79 26.18 2.48
CA MET A 150 0.44 25.90 1.99
C MET A 150 -0.61 26.74 2.70
N LYS A 151 -0.52 26.86 4.03
CA LYS A 151 -1.42 27.71 4.84
C LYS A 151 -1.27 29.20 4.53
N GLU A 152 -0.03 29.66 4.34
CA GLU A 152 0.28 31.08 4.06
C GLU A 152 -0.14 31.50 2.65
N HIS A 153 -0.02 30.61 1.66
CA HIS A 153 -0.21 30.95 0.24
C HIS A 153 -1.49 30.37 -0.38
N GLY A 154 -2.20 29.49 0.34
CA GLY A 154 -3.46 28.89 -0.11
C GLY A 154 -3.32 27.68 -1.04
N GLY A 155 -2.10 27.29 -1.40
CA GLY A 155 -1.81 26.17 -2.29
C GLY A 155 -0.35 26.18 -2.73
N ARG A 156 0.08 25.17 -3.49
CA ARG A 156 1.44 25.08 -4.02
C ARG A 156 1.49 24.29 -5.32
N SER A 157 2.36 24.71 -6.23
CA SER A 157 2.57 24.09 -7.53
C SER A 157 4.04 23.72 -7.70
N VAL A 158 4.31 22.53 -8.24
CA VAL A 158 5.66 22.11 -8.62
C VAL A 158 5.66 21.36 -9.94
N ARG A 159 6.79 21.41 -10.63
CA ARG A 159 7.15 20.48 -11.68
C ARG A 159 8.09 19.43 -11.11
N THR A 160 7.73 18.16 -11.28
CA THR A 160 8.48 17.03 -10.71
C THR A 160 8.95 16.10 -11.82
N GLN A 161 10.23 15.71 -11.78
CA GLN A 161 10.84 14.76 -12.70
C GLN A 161 11.31 13.53 -11.92
N ILE A 162 10.88 12.35 -12.36
CA ILE A 162 11.22 11.07 -11.72
C ILE A 162 11.76 10.11 -12.77
N ARG A 163 12.76 9.31 -12.38
CA ARG A 163 13.21 8.14 -13.10
C ARG A 163 12.81 6.88 -12.32
N SER A 164 12.17 5.93 -12.99
CA SER A 164 11.81 4.65 -12.40
C SER A 164 12.45 3.52 -13.20
N THR A 165 13.04 2.55 -12.50
CA THR A 165 13.66 1.37 -13.10
C THR A 165 13.20 0.07 -12.46
N ILE A 166 13.21 -0.98 -13.25
CA ILE A 166 12.94 -2.35 -12.82
C ILE A 166 13.83 -3.33 -13.59
N LYS A 167 14.37 -4.33 -12.89
CA LYS A 167 15.05 -5.47 -13.50
C LYS A 167 14.85 -6.75 -12.69
N ALA A 168 14.99 -7.90 -13.35
CA ALA A 168 15.04 -9.19 -12.66
C ALA A 168 16.38 -9.32 -11.91
N LYS A 169 16.36 -9.89 -10.70
CA LYS A 169 17.61 -10.29 -10.04
C LYS A 169 18.29 -11.38 -10.85
N LYS A 170 19.62 -11.47 -10.71
CA LYS A 170 20.45 -12.27 -11.61
C LYS A 170 20.05 -13.74 -11.67
N GLU A 171 19.65 -14.30 -10.56
CA GLU A 171 19.22 -15.70 -10.40
C GLU A 171 17.83 -16.00 -10.98
N PHE A 172 17.04 -14.97 -11.31
CA PHE A 172 15.70 -15.09 -11.93
C PHE A 172 15.66 -14.54 -13.37
N GLU A 173 16.82 -14.19 -13.95
CA GLU A 173 16.92 -13.80 -15.36
C GLU A 173 16.77 -15.02 -16.29
N GLU A 174 15.87 -14.92 -17.27
CA GLU A 174 15.75 -15.89 -18.36
C GLU A 174 16.12 -15.24 -19.69
N VAL A 175 17.42 -15.00 -19.86
CA VAL A 175 18.00 -14.35 -21.03
C VAL A 175 17.58 -15.03 -22.33
N GLY A 176 17.25 -14.23 -23.34
CA GLY A 176 16.78 -14.69 -24.65
C GLY A 176 15.29 -15.04 -24.72
N ARG A 177 14.58 -15.01 -23.58
CA ARG A 177 13.12 -15.15 -23.58
C ARG A 177 12.44 -13.81 -23.82
N LYS A 178 11.23 -13.89 -24.37
CA LYS A 178 10.35 -12.75 -24.50
C LYS A 178 9.84 -12.33 -23.12
N VAL A 179 9.98 -11.05 -22.81
CA VAL A 179 9.59 -10.43 -21.55
C VAL A 179 8.62 -9.28 -21.78
N ARG A 180 7.70 -9.10 -20.84
CA ARG A 180 6.77 -7.98 -20.76
C ARG A 180 6.95 -7.28 -19.43
N VAL A 181 7.07 -5.96 -19.46
CA VAL A 181 7.29 -5.16 -18.26
C VAL A 181 6.33 -3.99 -18.25
N HIS A 182 5.68 -3.76 -17.12
CA HIS A 182 4.85 -2.57 -16.87
C HIS A 182 5.52 -1.70 -15.81
N LEU A 183 5.78 -0.42 -16.11
CA LEU A 183 6.23 0.55 -15.11
C LEU A 183 5.15 1.60 -14.86
N PRO A 184 4.83 1.94 -13.60
CA PRO A 184 3.85 2.97 -13.28
C PRO A 184 4.36 4.35 -13.70
N VAL A 185 3.45 5.16 -14.24
CA VAL A 185 3.71 6.55 -14.63
C VAL A 185 2.55 7.43 -14.16
N PRO A 186 2.76 8.74 -13.94
CA PRO A 186 1.73 9.62 -13.41
C PRO A 186 0.50 9.62 -14.31
N LYS A 187 -0.69 9.59 -13.73
CA LYS A 187 -1.96 9.76 -14.42
C LYS A 187 -2.48 11.18 -14.31
N ILE A 188 -3.39 11.58 -15.21
CA ILE A 188 -4.08 12.86 -15.07
C ILE A 188 -5.16 12.75 -13.98
N CYS A 189 -5.15 13.69 -13.04
CA CYS A 189 -6.11 13.76 -11.92
C CYS A 189 -6.17 15.20 -11.39
N GLN A 190 -6.95 15.46 -10.34
CA GLN A 190 -7.19 16.84 -9.88
C GLN A 190 -5.92 17.61 -9.54
N GLN A 191 -4.86 16.91 -9.12
CA GLN A 191 -3.58 17.50 -8.76
C GLN A 191 -2.54 17.46 -9.88
N VAL A 192 -2.73 16.69 -10.96
CA VAL A 192 -1.65 16.37 -11.91
C VAL A 192 -2.02 16.81 -13.32
N SER A 193 -1.10 17.50 -13.98
CA SER A 193 -1.22 17.94 -15.37
C SER A 193 0.11 17.93 -16.11
N ASN A 194 0.11 18.26 -17.41
CA ASN A 194 1.31 18.46 -18.24
C ASN A 194 2.31 17.29 -18.22
N ILE A 195 1.81 16.07 -18.22
CA ILE A 195 2.61 14.84 -18.14
C ILE A 195 3.38 14.64 -19.44
N LYS A 196 4.68 14.36 -19.35
CA LYS A 196 5.54 14.03 -20.49
C LYS A 196 6.52 12.91 -20.14
N ILE A 197 6.63 11.92 -21.02
CA ILE A 197 7.72 10.95 -20.98
C ILE A 197 8.94 11.58 -21.65
N LEU A 198 10.07 11.62 -20.94
CA LEU A 198 11.31 12.26 -21.37
C LEU A 198 12.28 11.26 -21.98
N ALA A 199 12.43 10.09 -21.37
CA ALA A 199 13.32 9.03 -21.82
C ALA A 199 12.79 7.66 -21.43
N SER A 200 13.23 6.64 -22.15
CA SER A 200 13.00 5.24 -21.79
C SER A 200 14.15 4.37 -22.29
N SER A 201 14.36 3.24 -21.64
CA SER A 201 15.24 2.17 -22.13
C SER A 201 14.68 0.83 -21.66
N PRO A 202 14.36 -0.14 -22.53
CA PRO A 202 14.35 -0.05 -24.00
C PRO A 202 13.24 0.89 -24.52
N GLU A 203 12.96 0.85 -25.83
CA GLU A 203 11.82 1.58 -26.41
C GLU A 203 10.51 1.09 -25.80
N ILE A 204 9.63 2.03 -25.41
CA ILE A 204 8.30 1.72 -24.89
C ILE A 204 7.44 1.16 -26.03
N ALA A 205 6.89 -0.04 -25.82
CA ALA A 205 5.99 -0.67 -26.78
C ALA A 205 4.56 -0.08 -26.73
N TYR A 206 4.10 0.38 -25.56
CA TYR A 206 2.80 1.03 -25.41
C TYR A 206 2.75 1.95 -24.18
N ILE A 207 2.00 3.05 -24.25
CA ILE A 207 1.73 3.96 -23.13
C ILE A 207 0.22 3.95 -22.88
N ALA A 208 -0.19 3.59 -21.66
CA ALA A 208 -1.60 3.61 -21.29
C ALA A 208 -2.19 5.05 -21.35
N PRO A 209 -3.48 5.19 -21.71
CA PRO A 209 -4.16 6.50 -21.72
C PRO A 209 -3.98 7.27 -20.42
N GLU A 210 -3.95 8.61 -20.49
CA GLU A 210 -3.64 9.43 -19.31
C GLU A 210 -4.62 9.27 -18.15
N ASN A 211 -5.87 8.91 -18.47
CA ASN A 211 -6.94 8.68 -17.52
C ASN A 211 -7.09 7.21 -17.10
N ALA A 212 -6.19 6.32 -17.53
CA ALA A 212 -6.23 4.91 -17.14
C ALA A 212 -6.33 4.77 -15.61
N PRO A 213 -7.14 3.82 -15.08
CA PRO A 213 -7.30 3.65 -13.64
C PRO A 213 -5.98 3.35 -12.92
N GLN A 214 -5.12 2.55 -13.55
CA GLN A 214 -3.74 2.27 -13.15
C GLN A 214 -2.85 2.50 -14.38
N ARG A 215 -2.15 3.64 -14.43
CA ARG A 215 -1.44 4.07 -15.65
C ARG A 215 -0.02 3.53 -15.66
N THR A 216 0.30 2.82 -16.73
CA THR A 216 1.63 2.22 -16.93
C THR A 216 2.18 2.52 -18.32
N VAL A 217 3.50 2.54 -18.43
CA VAL A 217 4.19 2.24 -19.70
C VAL A 217 4.44 0.74 -19.79
N TYR A 218 4.43 0.21 -21.01
CA TYR A 218 4.57 -1.20 -21.32
C TYR A 218 5.77 -1.42 -22.24
N PHE A 219 6.64 -2.34 -21.87
CA PHE A 219 7.77 -2.81 -22.66
C PHE A 219 7.52 -4.26 -23.08
N GLU A 220 7.92 -4.60 -24.30
CA GLU A 220 7.93 -5.98 -24.78
C GLU A 220 9.17 -6.19 -25.64
N THR A 221 10.07 -7.08 -25.21
CA THR A 221 11.34 -7.34 -25.90
C THR A 221 11.85 -8.75 -25.61
N GLU A 222 12.98 -9.12 -26.23
CA GLU A 222 13.77 -10.29 -25.84
C GLU A 222 14.80 -9.87 -24.77
N LEU A 223 14.76 -10.53 -23.61
CA LEU A 223 15.55 -10.15 -22.43
C LEU A 223 17.06 -10.30 -22.70
N GLN A 224 17.79 -9.20 -22.54
CA GLN A 224 19.26 -9.18 -22.56
C GLN A 224 19.83 -9.42 -21.15
N PRO A 225 21.08 -9.90 -21.02
CA PRO A 225 21.72 -10.06 -19.72
C PRO A 225 21.78 -8.74 -18.93
N ASP A 226 21.37 -8.76 -17.65
CA ASP A 226 21.35 -7.57 -16.76
C ASP A 226 20.57 -6.37 -17.35
N GLN A 227 19.53 -6.67 -18.14
CA GLN A 227 18.73 -5.63 -18.77
C GLN A 227 17.84 -4.91 -17.76
N GLU A 228 18.08 -3.61 -17.61
CA GLU A 228 17.22 -2.70 -16.87
C GLU A 228 16.17 -2.07 -17.79
N PHE A 229 14.93 -2.05 -17.32
CA PHE A 229 13.82 -1.30 -17.91
C PHE A 229 13.68 0.02 -17.17
N MET A 230 13.67 1.13 -17.89
CA MET A 230 13.69 2.48 -17.35
C MET A 230 12.66 3.35 -18.06
N VAL A 231 11.98 4.19 -17.29
CA VAL A 231 11.21 5.32 -17.79
C VAL A 231 11.54 6.57 -16.97
N GLU A 232 11.71 7.69 -17.66
CA GLU A 232 11.88 9.00 -17.05
C GLU A 232 10.77 9.92 -17.54
N TYR A 233 10.12 10.61 -16.62
CA TYR A 233 8.95 11.43 -16.91
C TYR A 233 8.92 12.69 -16.04
N VAL A 234 8.17 13.68 -16.52
CA VAL A 234 7.91 14.93 -15.82
C VAL A 234 6.41 15.21 -15.79
N TYR A 235 5.95 15.86 -14.73
CA TYR A 235 4.56 16.28 -14.56
C TYR A 235 4.49 17.54 -13.69
N ASP A 236 3.42 18.32 -13.88
CA ASP A 236 3.08 19.44 -13.01
C ASP A 236 2.10 18.94 -11.94
N TYR A 237 2.38 19.25 -10.68
CA TYR A 237 1.56 18.93 -9.52
C TYR A 237 1.06 20.21 -8.85
N HIS A 238 -0.24 20.33 -8.64
CA HIS A 238 -0.86 21.45 -7.93
C HIS A 238 -1.83 20.92 -6.87
N VAL A 239 -1.78 21.48 -5.67
CA VAL A 239 -2.75 21.21 -4.62
C VAL A 239 -3.10 22.49 -3.88
N ASP A 240 -4.39 22.69 -3.65
CA ASP A 240 -4.93 23.78 -2.84
C ASP A 240 -4.87 23.43 -1.35
N TYR A 241 -4.71 24.45 -0.52
CA TYR A 241 -4.97 24.36 0.91
C TYR A 241 -6.45 24.60 1.20
N VAL A 242 -7.07 23.63 1.88
CA VAL A 242 -8.48 23.67 2.26
C VAL A 242 -8.60 23.62 3.78
N GLU A 243 -9.31 24.60 4.34
CA GLU A 243 -9.75 24.59 5.73
C GLU A 243 -11.22 24.16 5.81
N LEU A 244 -11.42 22.92 6.29
CA LEU A 244 -12.74 22.32 6.45
C LEU A 244 -13.45 22.93 7.67
N ASP A 245 -14.60 23.53 7.43
CA ASP A 245 -15.48 24.10 8.44
C ASP A 245 -16.79 23.30 8.46
N PRO A 246 -17.05 22.53 9.53
CA PRO A 246 -18.29 21.78 9.69
C PRO A 246 -19.55 22.64 9.53
N ALA A 247 -19.51 23.92 9.87
CA ALA A 247 -20.67 24.82 9.76
C ALA A 247 -21.02 25.17 8.31
N LYS A 248 -20.09 24.96 7.36
CA LYS A 248 -20.30 25.19 5.92
C LYS A 248 -20.65 23.91 5.17
N ALA A 249 -20.47 22.75 5.79
CA ALA A 249 -20.75 21.48 5.16
C ALA A 249 -22.25 21.32 4.88
N ALA A 250 -22.60 20.96 3.64
CA ALA A 250 -23.98 20.63 3.32
C ALA A 250 -24.41 19.35 4.05
N ALA A 251 -25.66 19.27 4.47
CA ALA A 251 -26.22 18.04 5.03
C ALA A 251 -26.37 16.96 3.95
N ASP A 252 -26.85 17.36 2.77
CA ASP A 252 -27.01 16.48 1.63
C ASP A 252 -25.67 16.35 0.89
N GLN A 253 -25.13 15.12 0.88
CA GLN A 253 -23.92 14.77 0.12
C GLN A 253 -24.29 13.98 -1.13
N PRO A 254 -23.49 14.07 -2.21
CA PRO A 254 -23.69 13.24 -3.40
C PRO A 254 -23.62 11.73 -3.11
N ASP A 255 -24.19 10.92 -4.00
CA ASP A 255 -24.36 9.47 -3.83
C ASP A 255 -23.38 8.61 -4.67
N PHE A 256 -22.29 9.20 -5.18
CA PHE A 256 -21.25 8.46 -5.89
C PHE A 256 -20.20 7.86 -4.94
N CYS A 257 -19.47 6.82 -5.37
CA CYS A 257 -18.37 6.22 -4.61
C CYS A 257 -18.76 5.85 -3.17
N LEU A 258 -19.97 5.34 -2.97
CA LEU A 258 -20.51 4.86 -1.69
C LEU A 258 -20.58 3.33 -1.63
N GLU A 259 -20.39 2.67 -2.77
CA GLU A 259 -20.54 1.25 -2.95
C GLU A 259 -19.38 0.43 -2.37
N GLU A 260 -19.71 -0.82 -2.06
CA GLU A 260 -18.70 -1.85 -1.79
C GLU A 260 -17.91 -2.17 -3.07
N GLN A 261 -16.62 -2.43 -2.90
CA GLN A 261 -15.71 -2.94 -3.91
C GLN A 261 -14.98 -4.15 -3.33
N ALA A 262 -15.59 -5.32 -3.52
CA ALA A 262 -15.06 -6.58 -3.04
C ALA A 262 -13.71 -6.91 -3.72
N PRO A 263 -12.77 -7.54 -3.00
CA PRO A 263 -12.92 -8.10 -1.65
C PRO A 263 -12.56 -7.13 -0.51
N HIS A 264 -12.00 -5.95 -0.80
CA HIS A 264 -11.42 -5.11 0.25
C HIS A 264 -12.39 -4.08 0.81
N ILE A 265 -13.03 -3.26 -0.01
CA ILE A 265 -14.02 -2.29 0.48
C ILE A 265 -15.34 -3.04 0.65
N VAL A 266 -15.51 -3.71 1.79
CA VAL A 266 -16.68 -4.52 2.13
C VAL A 266 -17.19 -4.12 3.51
N PHE A 267 -18.50 -4.01 3.66
CA PHE A 267 -19.18 -3.52 4.85
C PHE A 267 -19.54 -4.68 5.77
N THR A 268 -18.51 -5.28 6.34
CA THR A 268 -18.64 -6.44 7.25
C THR A 268 -19.41 -6.06 8.52
N PRO A 269 -20.00 -7.05 9.24
CA PRO A 269 -20.71 -6.78 10.48
C PRO A 269 -19.87 -6.00 11.51
N TYR A 270 -18.61 -6.38 11.70
CA TYR A 270 -17.72 -5.69 12.64
C TYR A 270 -17.45 -4.25 12.24
N LEU A 271 -17.20 -3.98 10.95
CA LEU A 271 -16.98 -2.62 10.48
C LEU A 271 -18.22 -1.74 10.64
N ARG A 272 -19.43 -2.30 10.53
CA ARG A 272 -20.67 -1.57 10.81
C ARG A 272 -20.79 -1.20 12.28
N GLU A 273 -20.52 -2.14 13.19
CA GLU A 273 -20.51 -1.87 14.64
C GLU A 273 -19.48 -0.80 15.01
N LEU A 274 -18.26 -0.89 14.47
CA LEU A 274 -17.23 0.12 14.66
C LEU A 274 -17.65 1.49 14.13
N ARG A 275 -18.25 1.53 12.92
CA ARG A 275 -18.76 2.77 12.33
C ARG A 275 -19.82 3.39 13.24
N ASP A 276 -20.79 2.61 13.70
CA ASP A 276 -21.89 3.07 14.55
C ASP A 276 -21.35 3.61 15.89
N GLU A 277 -20.35 2.95 16.50
CA GLU A 277 -19.67 3.42 17.72
C GLU A 277 -18.97 4.77 17.51
N LEU A 278 -18.20 4.91 16.42
CA LEU A 278 -17.46 6.14 16.12
C LEU A 278 -18.39 7.29 15.72
N ALA A 279 -19.46 6.99 14.98
CA ALA A 279 -20.43 7.98 14.52
C ALA A 279 -21.33 8.49 15.66
N GLY A 280 -21.84 7.60 16.52
CA GLY A 280 -22.89 7.97 17.47
C GLY A 280 -24.08 8.64 16.76
N ASP A 281 -24.58 9.75 17.31
CA ASP A 281 -25.68 10.52 16.71
C ASP A 281 -25.20 11.61 15.71
N GLU A 282 -23.91 11.63 15.35
CA GLU A 282 -23.38 12.65 14.45
C GLU A 282 -23.83 12.44 13.01
N THR A 283 -24.20 13.53 12.34
CA THR A 283 -24.64 13.52 10.93
C THR A 283 -23.84 14.47 10.05
N ASN A 284 -23.01 15.34 10.63
CA ASN A 284 -22.19 16.27 9.85
C ASN A 284 -21.04 15.49 9.17
N PRO A 285 -20.93 15.54 7.83
CA PRO A 285 -19.96 14.72 7.10
C PRO A 285 -18.50 15.09 7.43
N VAL A 286 -18.20 16.35 7.73
CA VAL A 286 -16.85 16.77 8.14
C VAL A 286 -16.51 16.18 9.51
N ILE A 287 -17.44 16.26 10.46
CA ILE A 287 -17.21 15.73 11.81
C ILE A 287 -17.10 14.20 11.77
N LEU A 288 -17.97 13.52 11.02
CA LEU A 288 -17.91 12.07 10.83
C LEU A 288 -16.57 11.63 10.22
N ALA A 289 -16.19 12.21 9.08
CA ALA A 289 -14.89 11.92 8.46
C ALA A 289 -13.75 12.20 9.44
N ARG A 290 -13.82 13.28 10.23
CA ARG A 290 -12.80 13.60 11.23
C ARG A 290 -12.69 12.52 12.31
N ARG A 291 -13.81 12.01 12.83
CA ARG A 291 -13.80 10.93 13.83
C ARG A 291 -13.19 9.64 13.29
N PHE A 292 -13.46 9.31 12.04
CA PHE A 292 -12.85 8.14 11.40
C PHE A 292 -11.34 8.34 11.20
N TYR A 293 -10.93 9.53 10.73
CA TYR A 293 -9.51 9.89 10.64
C TYR A 293 -8.82 9.83 12.00
N ASP A 294 -9.46 10.32 13.07
CA ASP A 294 -8.92 10.25 14.43
C ASP A 294 -8.77 8.83 14.93
N PHE A 295 -9.77 7.98 14.70
CA PHE A 295 -9.65 6.57 15.03
C PHE A 295 -8.44 5.94 14.33
N VAL A 296 -8.33 6.10 13.01
CA VAL A 296 -7.23 5.52 12.24
C VAL A 296 -5.88 6.07 12.72
N THR A 297 -5.73 7.39 12.82
CA THR A 297 -4.44 8.02 13.14
C THR A 297 -3.98 7.86 14.60
N THR A 298 -4.91 7.65 15.53
CA THR A 298 -4.60 7.58 16.97
C THR A 298 -4.69 6.17 17.56
N LYS A 299 -5.39 5.24 16.89
CA LYS A 299 -5.54 3.85 17.36
C LYS A 299 -4.78 2.85 16.50
N VAL A 300 -4.60 3.10 15.20
CA VAL A 300 -3.88 2.16 14.32
C VAL A 300 -2.38 2.44 14.36
N MET A 301 -1.60 1.42 14.69
CA MET A 301 -0.14 1.45 14.62
C MET A 301 0.31 1.26 13.17
N TYR A 302 1.24 2.11 12.72
CA TYR A 302 1.86 1.89 11.41
C TYR A 302 2.66 0.59 11.46
N SER A 303 2.49 -0.28 10.47
CA SER A 303 3.26 -1.52 10.34
C SER A 303 3.47 -1.83 8.87
N TYR A 304 4.67 -2.26 8.49
CA TYR A 304 4.85 -2.90 7.18
C TYR A 304 3.98 -4.15 7.09
N MET A 305 3.34 -4.28 5.94
CA MET A 305 2.40 -5.33 5.66
C MET A 305 3.04 -6.36 4.74
N ARG A 306 2.59 -7.61 4.90
CA ARG A 306 2.73 -8.60 3.84
C ARG A 306 1.94 -8.19 2.60
N GLU A 307 2.21 -8.82 1.47
CA GLU A 307 1.52 -8.52 0.22
C GLU A 307 -0.01 -8.56 0.39
N TYR A 308 -0.69 -7.50 -0.05
CA TYR A 308 -2.10 -7.27 0.25
C TYR A 308 -3.02 -8.38 -0.26
N PHE A 309 -2.63 -9.05 -1.34
CA PHE A 309 -3.32 -10.23 -1.88
C PHE A 309 -3.55 -11.35 -0.87
N THR A 310 -2.73 -11.42 0.18
CA THR A 310 -2.83 -12.43 1.24
C THR A 310 -3.78 -12.03 2.38
N ILE A 311 -4.46 -10.88 2.26
CA ILE A 311 -5.38 -10.32 3.26
C ILE A 311 -6.80 -10.34 2.67
N ASP A 312 -7.68 -11.17 3.24
CA ASP A 312 -9.04 -11.37 2.72
C ASP A 312 -9.85 -10.05 2.64
N CYS A 313 -9.87 -9.28 3.73
CA CYS A 313 -10.51 -7.95 3.80
C CYS A 313 -9.58 -6.96 4.53
N ILE A 314 -8.97 -6.04 3.79
CA ILE A 314 -7.96 -5.10 4.31
C ILE A 314 -8.52 -4.15 5.40
N PRO A 315 -9.66 -3.48 5.21
CA PRO A 315 -10.25 -2.62 6.24
C PRO A 315 -10.59 -3.37 7.54
N GLU A 316 -11.19 -4.55 7.44
CA GLU A 316 -11.53 -5.36 8.61
C GLU A 316 -10.27 -5.83 9.34
N TYR A 317 -9.25 -6.28 8.60
CA TYR A 317 -7.95 -6.62 9.17
C TYR A 317 -7.35 -5.44 9.95
N CYS A 318 -7.37 -4.23 9.36
CA CYS A 318 -6.86 -3.01 9.98
C CYS A 318 -7.58 -2.71 11.30
N ALA A 319 -8.91 -2.75 11.28
CA ALA A 319 -9.75 -2.44 12.42
C ALA A 319 -9.58 -3.45 13.57
N VAL A 320 -9.56 -4.75 13.27
CA VAL A 320 -9.42 -5.82 14.27
C VAL A 320 -8.03 -5.80 14.90
N ASN A 321 -6.98 -5.66 14.09
CA ASN A 321 -5.60 -5.77 14.57
C ASN A 321 -5.00 -4.43 14.99
N GLN A 322 -5.68 -3.32 14.71
CA GLN A 322 -5.19 -1.95 14.94
C GLN A 322 -3.77 -1.74 14.41
N LYS A 323 -3.45 -2.36 13.25
CA LYS A 323 -2.18 -2.20 12.57
C LYS A 323 -2.34 -2.19 11.05
N GLY A 324 -1.52 -1.39 10.37
CA GLY A 324 -1.53 -1.27 8.91
C GLY A 324 -0.55 -0.22 8.41
N ASP A 325 -0.09 -0.35 7.17
CA ASP A 325 0.66 0.70 6.45
C ASP A 325 -0.31 1.70 5.78
N CYS A 326 0.19 2.50 4.84
CA CYS A 326 -0.55 3.57 4.18
C CYS A 326 -1.82 3.10 3.46
N GLY A 327 -1.73 2.03 2.66
CA GLY A 327 -2.89 1.55 1.89
C GLY A 327 -3.93 0.92 2.81
N VAL A 328 -3.48 0.15 3.82
CA VAL A 328 -4.37 -0.46 4.82
C VAL A 328 -5.12 0.60 5.64
N GLN A 329 -4.43 1.66 6.06
CA GLN A 329 -5.06 2.77 6.78
C GLN A 329 -5.99 3.61 5.90
N ALA A 330 -5.60 3.90 4.66
CA ALA A 330 -6.43 4.63 3.69
C ALA A 330 -7.72 3.84 3.38
N LEU A 331 -7.63 2.53 3.15
CA LEU A 331 -8.80 1.70 2.86
C LEU A 331 -9.75 1.58 4.06
N LEU A 332 -9.24 1.53 5.30
CA LEU A 332 -10.11 1.59 6.49
C LEU A 332 -10.86 2.93 6.56
N PHE A 333 -10.15 4.05 6.42
CA PHE A 333 -10.77 5.38 6.40
C PHE A 333 -11.86 5.49 5.32
N ILE A 334 -11.55 5.08 4.09
CA ILE A 334 -12.48 5.09 2.96
C ILE A 334 -13.72 4.25 3.27
N THR A 335 -13.54 3.04 3.81
CA THR A 335 -14.66 2.12 4.08
C THR A 335 -15.59 2.70 5.15
N LEU A 336 -15.05 3.32 6.20
CA LEU A 336 -15.85 4.01 7.23
C LEU A 336 -16.62 5.22 6.66
N CYS A 337 -15.98 6.00 5.79
CA CYS A 337 -16.62 7.11 5.08
C CYS A 337 -17.78 6.64 4.20
N ARG A 338 -17.55 5.62 3.35
CA ARG A 338 -18.57 5.09 2.42
C ARG A 338 -19.79 4.54 3.16
N MET A 339 -19.57 3.76 4.25
CA MET A 339 -20.67 3.25 5.10
C MET A 339 -21.50 4.38 5.73
N SER A 340 -20.92 5.56 5.89
CA SER A 340 -21.53 6.74 6.50
C SER A 340 -22.11 7.73 5.50
N GLY A 341 -22.20 7.35 4.22
CA GLY A 341 -22.75 8.22 3.17
C GLY A 341 -21.81 9.34 2.72
N ILE A 342 -20.51 9.23 3.00
CA ILE A 342 -19.48 10.18 2.56
C ILE A 342 -18.74 9.55 1.38
N PRO A 343 -18.87 10.11 0.15
CA PRO A 343 -18.12 9.60 -1.00
C PRO A 343 -16.63 9.60 -0.71
N ALA A 344 -15.99 8.46 -0.92
CA ALA A 344 -14.56 8.31 -0.69
C ALA A 344 -13.93 7.41 -1.73
N ARG A 345 -12.71 7.73 -2.15
CA ARG A 345 -11.96 6.94 -3.13
C ARG A 345 -10.48 6.90 -2.79
N TRP A 346 -9.82 5.90 -3.33
CA TRP A 346 -8.43 5.59 -3.06
C TRP A 346 -7.51 6.14 -4.16
N GLN A 347 -6.28 6.48 -3.80
CA GLN A 347 -5.24 6.88 -4.74
C GLN A 347 -3.88 6.37 -4.24
N SER A 348 -3.03 5.87 -5.14
CA SER A 348 -1.65 5.51 -4.81
C SER A 348 -0.65 5.84 -5.92
N GLY A 349 0.62 5.74 -5.57
CA GLY A 349 1.74 5.92 -6.48
C GLY A 349 3.03 6.12 -5.69
N LEU A 350 3.63 7.32 -5.68
CA LEU A 350 4.84 7.58 -4.92
C LEU A 350 4.71 8.78 -4.00
N TYR A 351 5.39 8.68 -2.85
CA TYR A 351 5.93 9.83 -2.13
C TYR A 351 7.36 10.08 -2.63
N ALA A 352 7.65 11.27 -3.16
CA ALA A 352 8.92 11.59 -3.80
C ALA A 352 9.54 12.88 -3.25
N THR A 353 10.70 12.75 -2.62
CA THR A 353 11.49 13.86 -2.05
C THR A 353 12.97 13.64 -2.32
N GLU A 354 13.78 14.69 -2.12
CA GLU A 354 15.25 14.60 -2.24
C GLU A 354 15.88 13.60 -1.25
N PHE A 355 15.18 13.23 -0.17
CA PHE A 355 15.68 12.33 0.87
C PHE A 355 15.14 10.90 0.78
N TYR A 356 14.04 10.70 0.04
CA TYR A 356 13.36 9.41 -0.08
C TYR A 356 12.31 9.46 -1.19
N THR A 357 12.30 8.41 -2.01
CA THR A 357 11.21 8.13 -2.95
C THR A 357 10.74 6.70 -2.76
N GLY A 358 9.42 6.49 -2.67
CA GLY A 358 8.85 5.16 -2.55
C GLY A 358 7.32 5.13 -2.54
N CYS A 359 6.77 3.92 -2.51
CA CYS A 359 5.32 3.66 -2.55
C CYS A 359 4.58 4.40 -1.43
N HIS A 360 3.44 5.00 -1.77
CA HIS A 360 2.54 5.60 -0.82
C HIS A 360 1.10 5.66 -1.33
N ASP A 361 0.18 5.47 -0.39
CA ASP A 361 -1.27 5.45 -0.60
C ASP A 361 -1.94 6.52 0.25
N TRP A 362 -3.00 7.11 -0.26
CA TRP A 362 -3.82 8.08 0.47
C TRP A 362 -5.29 7.99 0.06
N ALA A 363 -6.13 8.70 0.80
CA ALA A 363 -7.57 8.76 0.56
C ALA A 363 -7.99 10.12 0.02
N GLN A 364 -9.07 10.11 -0.75
CA GLN A 364 -9.87 11.28 -1.06
C GLN A 364 -11.27 11.07 -0.51
N PHE A 365 -11.88 12.14 -0.01
CA PHE A 365 -13.28 12.13 0.39
C PHE A 365 -13.97 13.40 -0.10
N TYR A 366 -15.27 13.33 -0.35
CA TYR A 366 -16.04 14.43 -0.90
C TYR A 366 -16.90 15.07 0.18
N VAL A 367 -16.88 16.40 0.24
CA VAL A 367 -17.79 17.17 1.11
C VAL A 367 -18.24 18.43 0.38
N GLU A 368 -19.54 18.61 0.16
CA GLU A 368 -20.09 19.90 -0.33
C GLU A 368 -19.94 21.03 0.72
N PRO A 369 -19.56 22.27 0.35
CA PRO A 369 -19.24 22.76 -1.00
C PRO A 369 -17.76 22.65 -1.40
N TYR A 370 -16.95 21.94 -0.62
CA TYR A 370 -15.50 21.83 -0.82
C TYR A 370 -15.10 20.95 -2.02
N GLY A 371 -15.93 19.97 -2.35
CA GLY A 371 -15.62 18.98 -3.37
C GLY A 371 -14.70 17.87 -2.85
N TRP A 372 -13.82 17.36 -3.71
CA TRP A 372 -12.86 16.30 -3.37
C TRP A 372 -11.67 16.87 -2.58
N VAL A 373 -11.62 16.54 -1.29
CA VAL A 373 -10.51 16.85 -0.39
C VAL A 373 -9.72 15.57 -0.04
N PHE A 374 -8.57 15.74 0.60
CA PHE A 374 -7.64 14.65 0.88
C PHE A 374 -7.67 14.20 2.33
N ALA A 375 -7.33 12.94 2.57
CA ALA A 375 -6.89 12.47 3.88
C ALA A 375 -5.68 11.58 3.71
N ASP A 376 -4.64 11.81 4.51
CA ASP A 376 -3.48 10.92 4.61
C ASP A 376 -3.34 10.39 6.05
N PRO A 377 -4.02 9.28 6.39
CA PRO A 377 -3.97 8.74 7.74
C PRO A 377 -2.57 8.24 8.14
N SER A 378 -1.72 7.85 7.18
CA SER A 378 -0.37 7.37 7.49
C SER A 378 0.53 8.51 7.97
N PHE A 379 0.62 9.59 7.19
CA PHE A 379 1.41 10.76 7.56
C PHE A 379 0.77 11.52 8.73
N GLY A 380 -0.56 11.56 8.77
CA GLY A 380 -1.34 12.02 9.92
C GLY A 380 -1.00 11.29 11.21
N GLY A 381 -1.04 9.95 11.20
CA GLY A 381 -0.69 9.11 12.35
C GLY A 381 0.77 9.25 12.75
N SER A 382 1.68 9.42 11.79
CA SER A 382 3.08 9.75 12.09
C SER A 382 3.22 11.11 12.79
N ALA A 383 2.47 12.12 12.36
CA ALA A 383 2.45 13.44 13.00
C ALA A 383 1.87 13.39 14.41
N TRP A 384 0.80 12.62 14.62
CA TRP A 384 0.22 12.39 15.94
C TRP A 384 1.23 11.75 16.90
N ARG A 385 1.89 10.66 16.48
CA ARG A 385 2.91 9.98 17.30
C ARG A 385 4.11 10.88 17.64
N SER A 386 4.46 11.81 16.76
CA SER A 386 5.53 12.79 17.00
C SER A 386 5.06 14.03 17.80
N GLY A 387 3.80 14.10 18.24
CA GLY A 387 3.24 15.25 18.95
C GLY A 387 3.01 16.50 18.08
N ASN A 388 3.08 16.38 16.76
CA ASN A 388 2.87 17.48 15.82
C ASN A 388 1.39 17.56 15.42
N THR A 389 0.59 18.18 16.29
CA THR A 389 -0.86 18.33 16.10
C THR A 389 -1.22 19.19 14.90
N GLU A 390 -0.37 20.16 14.53
CA GLU A 390 -0.59 21.01 13.36
C GLU A 390 -0.57 20.19 12.07
N ARG A 391 0.48 19.38 11.89
CA ARG A 391 0.60 18.51 10.72
C ARG A 391 -0.41 17.37 10.72
N TRP A 392 -0.75 16.85 11.91
CA TRP A 392 -1.85 15.89 12.05
C TRP A 392 -3.18 16.46 11.58
N ASN A 393 -3.48 17.71 11.91
CA ASN A 393 -4.69 18.39 11.43
C ASN A 393 -4.61 18.73 9.94
N TYR A 394 -3.44 19.10 9.43
CA TYR A 394 -3.24 19.37 8.01
C TYR A 394 -3.63 18.17 7.13
N TYR A 395 -3.15 16.97 7.45
CA TYR A 395 -3.45 15.75 6.69
C TYR A 395 -4.92 15.27 6.76
N PHE A 396 -5.79 16.00 7.46
CA PHE A 396 -7.24 15.91 7.33
C PHE A 396 -7.77 17.09 6.50
N GLY A 397 -8.04 16.84 5.22
CA GLY A 397 -8.47 17.84 4.24
C GLY A 397 -7.41 18.20 3.22
N ASN A 398 -6.12 17.97 3.50
CA ASN A 398 -5.00 18.41 2.66
C ASN A 398 -4.00 17.29 2.35
N LEU A 399 -3.18 17.54 1.32
CA LEU A 399 -2.07 16.69 0.90
C LEU A 399 -0.88 17.57 0.52
N ASP A 400 0.33 17.04 0.66
CA ASP A 400 1.55 17.74 0.24
C ASP A 400 1.85 17.54 -1.27
N ILE A 401 2.77 18.35 -1.79
CA ILE A 401 3.18 18.34 -3.21
C ILE A 401 4.10 17.18 -3.60
N PHE A 402 4.53 16.36 -2.65
CA PHE A 402 5.58 15.37 -2.85
C PHE A 402 5.01 14.04 -3.37
N ARG A 403 4.02 14.11 -4.26
CA ARG A 403 3.23 12.94 -4.69
C ARG A 403 3.35 12.70 -6.19
N MET A 404 3.45 11.44 -6.59
CA MET A 404 3.28 10.97 -7.97
C MET A 404 2.10 10.01 -8.00
N PRO A 405 0.91 10.40 -8.45
CA PRO A 405 -0.24 9.51 -8.52
C PRO A 405 -0.23 8.67 -9.80
N ALA A 406 -0.19 7.34 -9.66
CA ALA A 406 -0.25 6.40 -10.78
C ALA A 406 -1.61 5.65 -10.83
N ASN A 407 -2.22 5.44 -9.67
CA ASN A 407 -3.41 4.61 -9.50
C ASN A 407 -4.54 5.41 -8.85
N SER A 408 -5.78 5.28 -9.35
CA SER A 408 -6.98 5.85 -8.73
C SER A 408 -8.07 4.82 -8.43
N GLU A 409 -7.84 3.55 -8.76
CA GLU A 409 -8.76 2.45 -8.53
C GLU A 409 -7.97 1.21 -8.13
N ILE A 410 -8.51 0.43 -7.18
CA ILE A 410 -7.92 -0.84 -6.76
C ILE A 410 -8.29 -1.95 -7.74
N GLN A 411 -7.40 -2.92 -7.93
CA GLN A 411 -7.63 -4.17 -8.67
C GLN A 411 -8.04 -4.02 -10.14
N MET A 412 -7.67 -2.91 -10.78
CA MET A 412 -7.95 -2.69 -12.20
C MET A 412 -6.83 -3.22 -13.10
N GLU A 413 -7.23 -3.63 -14.31
CA GLU A 413 -6.32 -4.13 -15.34
C GLU A 413 -5.41 -3.06 -15.94
N PHE A 414 -4.25 -3.52 -16.41
CA PHE A 414 -3.34 -2.67 -17.18
C PHE A 414 -3.72 -2.62 -18.65
N MET A 415 -3.06 -1.73 -19.38
CA MET A 415 -3.17 -1.63 -20.83
C MET A 415 -1.76 -1.67 -21.44
N PRO A 416 -1.38 -2.74 -22.17
CA PRO A 416 -2.09 -4.01 -22.34
C PRO A 416 -2.25 -4.79 -21.02
N GLU A 417 -3.24 -5.68 -20.96
CA GLU A 417 -3.50 -6.53 -19.79
C GLU A 417 -2.28 -7.41 -19.46
N LYS A 418 -2.01 -7.57 -18.17
CA LYS A 418 -0.98 -8.50 -17.69
C LYS A 418 -1.55 -9.91 -17.70
N LYS A 419 -0.76 -10.90 -18.14
CA LYS A 419 -1.27 -12.27 -18.29
C LYS A 419 -1.19 -13.10 -17.04
N TRP A 420 -0.22 -12.89 -16.17
CA TRP A 420 -0.03 -13.68 -14.95
C TRP A 420 -0.39 -12.88 -13.71
N LEU A 421 -0.55 -13.56 -12.57
CA LEU A 421 -0.78 -12.90 -11.28
C LEU A 421 0.26 -11.79 -11.06
N ARG A 422 -0.19 -10.64 -10.56
CA ARG A 422 0.67 -9.51 -10.25
C ARG A 422 1.46 -9.77 -8.97
N GLY A 423 2.62 -9.12 -8.85
CA GLY A 423 3.37 -9.05 -7.59
C GLY A 423 2.47 -8.51 -6.47
N ASP A 424 1.73 -7.43 -6.76
CA ASP A 424 0.56 -7.02 -5.97
C ASP A 424 -0.65 -6.83 -6.91
N PRO A 425 -1.72 -7.64 -6.78
CA PRO A 425 -2.93 -7.49 -7.56
C PRO A 425 -3.86 -6.39 -7.05
N ILE A 426 -3.50 -5.63 -6.02
CA ILE A 426 -4.33 -4.56 -5.48
C ILE A 426 -4.00 -3.24 -6.15
N ASP A 427 -2.72 -2.91 -6.29
CA ASP A 427 -2.26 -1.75 -7.05
C ASP A 427 -0.97 -1.98 -7.83
N ASN A 428 -0.40 -0.92 -8.40
CA ASN A 428 0.91 -0.99 -9.04
C ASN A 428 1.74 0.27 -8.75
N GLN A 429 2.60 0.17 -7.75
CA GLN A 429 3.51 1.26 -7.37
C GLN A 429 4.97 0.97 -7.72
N ARG A 430 5.32 -0.29 -8.03
CA ARG A 430 6.71 -0.76 -8.23
C ARG A 430 7.00 -1.25 -9.65
N GLY A 431 5.96 -1.51 -10.44
CA GLY A 431 6.07 -2.15 -11.73
C GLY A 431 5.87 -3.67 -11.66
N GLU A 432 5.63 -4.26 -12.81
CA GLU A 432 5.33 -5.68 -12.96
C GLU A 432 6.19 -6.27 -14.09
N PHE A 433 6.57 -7.53 -13.95
CA PHE A 433 7.50 -8.21 -14.86
C PHE A 433 6.99 -9.62 -15.14
N GLU A 434 6.86 -10.01 -16.41
CA GLU A 434 6.43 -11.35 -16.76
C GLU A 434 7.07 -11.90 -18.03
N TYR A 435 7.27 -13.21 -18.03
CA TYR A 435 7.57 -14.00 -19.22
C TYR A 435 6.27 -14.55 -19.82
N GLU A 436 6.39 -15.35 -20.87
CA GLU A 436 5.23 -15.87 -21.59
C GLU A 436 4.40 -16.86 -20.76
N ASP A 437 5.00 -17.54 -19.78
CA ASP A 437 4.44 -18.63 -18.99
C ASP A 437 4.35 -18.38 -17.47
N HIS A 438 4.93 -17.28 -16.96
CA HIS A 438 4.83 -16.90 -15.56
C HIS A 438 5.19 -15.42 -15.32
N GLY A 439 4.82 -14.89 -14.15
CA GLY A 439 5.23 -13.57 -13.67
C GLY A 439 6.31 -13.66 -12.60
N LEU A 440 7.13 -12.60 -12.45
CA LEU A 440 8.06 -12.45 -11.35
C LEU A 440 7.41 -11.69 -10.18
N ARG A 441 7.83 -12.03 -8.96
CA ARG A 441 7.39 -11.39 -7.71
C ARG A 441 8.38 -10.32 -7.27
N TYR A 442 7.97 -9.46 -6.34
CA TYR A 442 8.86 -8.40 -5.83
C TYR A 442 10.13 -8.92 -5.15
N SER A 443 10.10 -10.11 -4.54
CA SER A 443 11.32 -10.74 -4.00
C SER A 443 12.34 -11.11 -5.08
N GLN A 444 11.91 -11.20 -6.34
CA GLN A 444 12.72 -11.61 -7.51
C GLN A 444 13.14 -10.41 -8.37
N LEU A 445 12.74 -9.20 -7.99
CA LEU A 445 12.92 -7.98 -8.75
C LEU A 445 13.78 -6.97 -7.97
N GLU A 446 14.49 -6.15 -8.71
CA GLU A 446 15.14 -4.93 -8.22
C GLU A 446 14.40 -3.74 -8.82
N VAL A 447 13.90 -2.85 -7.97
CA VAL A 447 13.13 -1.67 -8.37
C VAL A 447 13.77 -0.45 -7.74
N ASN A 448 14.01 0.58 -8.55
CA ASN A 448 14.51 1.86 -8.08
C ASN A 448 13.65 3.01 -8.60
N GLN A 449 13.43 4.02 -7.76
CA GLN A 449 12.62 5.19 -8.09
C GLN A 449 13.35 6.41 -7.53
N GLU A 450 13.76 7.29 -8.42
CA GLU A 450 14.64 8.42 -8.10
C GLU A 450 13.96 9.73 -8.49
N LEU A 451 13.92 10.66 -7.53
CA LEU A 451 13.58 12.05 -7.81
C LEU A 451 14.77 12.71 -8.51
N ILE A 452 14.60 13.12 -9.77
CA ILE A 452 15.63 13.83 -10.54
C ILE A 452 15.61 15.33 -10.23
N SER A 453 14.41 15.93 -10.19
CA SER A 453 14.23 17.33 -9.83
C SER A 453 12.81 17.63 -9.35
N MET A 454 12.68 18.68 -8.54
CA MET A 454 11.40 19.27 -8.15
C MET A 454 11.55 20.78 -8.08
N GLU A 455 10.81 21.50 -8.92
CA GLU A 455 10.92 22.95 -9.09
C GLU A 455 9.56 23.61 -8.85
N GLU A 456 9.49 24.72 -8.09
CA GLU A 456 8.25 25.51 -7.97
C GLU A 456 7.92 26.20 -9.31
N ILE A 457 6.63 26.26 -9.66
CA ILE A 457 6.14 26.82 -10.94
C ILE A 457 4.98 27.80 -10.79
#